data_AF-A0A381V4H9-F1
#
_entry.id   AF-A0A381V4H9-F1
#
_cell.length_a   1.000
_cell.length_b   1.000
_cell.length_c   1.000
_cell.angle_alpha   90.00
_cell.angle_beta   90.00
_cell.angle_gamma   90.00
#
_symmetry.space_group_name_H-M   'P 1'
#
loop_
_entity.id
_entity.type
_entity.pdbx_description
1 polymer ?
#
loop_
_entity_poly.entity_id
_entity_poly.type
_entity_poly.pdbx_seq_one_letter_code
_entity_poly.pdbx_strand_id
1 'polypeptide(L)'
;MILSRSIKKRVVFALTVFLLSGTFAFAKKAKLEGVVVDSDGGKVKKAIVQLLSNGEVVKKEKTGRKGNFKFKVKTGDYVLTASHDDFGSAEMAITLLVSKNVGEIVLSTASSAPTDNDPESESSTAESATTDQSSPTAETTPQATVPKTVTAMGSPSKTFIINELNFEIKKLSAEVKHLSQEMDDLRALSKMWVNPLTIYSKEIILKNGSTVFGKIIYQDDKSLKVETLVGYLIVDRTQVVRIVDNVITEDTQEYVPEQIRESYTPPPMPKLAQPQYASADNSRRASTKFSA
;
A
#
# COMPACT_ATOMS: atom_id res chain seq x y z
N MET A 1 -37.44 -4.23 -50.94
CA MET A 1 -36.13 -3.96 -50.28
C MET A 1 -36.11 -2.77 -49.29
N ILE A 2 -37.21 -2.03 -49.08
CA ILE A 2 -37.19 -0.77 -48.29
C ILE A 2 -37.42 -1.00 -46.78
N LEU A 3 -38.24 -1.99 -46.40
CA LEU A 3 -38.64 -2.25 -45.02
C LEU A 3 -37.48 -2.60 -44.06
N SER A 4 -36.49 -3.37 -44.54
CA SER A 4 -35.35 -3.80 -43.72
C SER A 4 -34.39 -2.67 -43.34
N ARG A 5 -34.33 -1.57 -44.11
CA ARG A 5 -33.51 -0.40 -43.78
C ARG A 5 -34.06 0.37 -42.57
N SER A 6 -35.39 0.40 -42.39
CA SER A 6 -36.03 1.07 -41.23
C SER A 6 -35.77 0.30 -39.93
N ILE A 7 -35.93 -1.03 -39.96
CA ILE A 7 -35.68 -1.91 -38.81
C ILE A 7 -34.22 -1.81 -38.37
N LYS A 8 -33.25 -1.89 -39.29
CA LYS A 8 -31.83 -1.73 -38.96
C LYS A 8 -31.52 -0.38 -38.32
N LYS A 9 -32.10 0.73 -38.80
CA LYS A 9 -31.92 2.05 -38.18
C LYS A 9 -32.52 2.14 -36.77
N ARG A 10 -33.71 1.55 -36.53
CA ARG A 10 -34.35 1.52 -35.20
C ARG A 10 -33.57 0.65 -34.21
N VAL A 11 -33.03 -0.50 -34.66
CA VAL A 11 -32.17 -1.37 -33.85
C VAL A 11 -30.86 -0.67 -33.50
N VAL A 12 -30.19 0.00 -34.45
CA VAL A 12 -28.98 0.79 -34.17
C VAL A 12 -29.27 1.91 -33.18
N PHE A 13 -30.37 2.65 -33.34
CA PHE A 13 -30.75 3.71 -32.40
C PHE A 13 -31.04 3.18 -30.99
N ALA A 14 -31.77 2.06 -30.88
CA ALA A 14 -32.01 1.39 -29.60
C ALA A 14 -30.71 0.89 -28.94
N LEU A 15 -29.77 0.34 -29.74
CA LEU A 15 -28.45 -0.08 -29.24
C LEU A 15 -27.62 1.11 -28.75
N THR A 16 -27.64 2.25 -29.46
CA THR A 16 -26.93 3.46 -29.01
C THR A 16 -27.56 4.07 -27.77
N VAL A 17 -28.89 4.03 -27.61
CA VAL A 17 -29.56 4.46 -26.37
C VAL A 17 -29.23 3.52 -25.22
N PHE A 18 -29.19 2.20 -25.46
CA PHE A 18 -28.80 1.21 -24.45
C PHE A 18 -27.33 1.34 -24.01
N LEU A 19 -26.43 1.70 -24.94
CA LEU A 19 -25.03 2.02 -24.65
C LEU A 19 -24.86 3.37 -23.93
N LEU A 20 -25.71 4.38 -24.19
CA LEU A 20 -25.70 5.64 -23.45
C LEU A 20 -26.41 5.57 -22.08
N SER A 21 -27.35 4.63 -21.89
CA SER A 21 -27.79 4.20 -20.56
C SER A 21 -26.76 3.28 -19.91
N GLY A 22 -25.49 3.72 -19.94
CA GLY A 22 -24.39 3.10 -19.23
C GLY A 22 -24.77 2.93 -17.76
N THR A 23 -24.33 1.82 -17.18
CA THR A 23 -24.72 1.38 -15.85
C THR A 23 -24.49 2.45 -14.79
N PHE A 24 -25.57 3.12 -14.36
CA PHE A 24 -25.61 3.74 -13.04
C PHE A 24 -25.52 2.62 -11.99
N ALA A 25 -24.30 2.19 -11.72
CA ALA A 25 -23.97 1.28 -10.65
C ALA A 25 -24.29 2.00 -9.33
N PHE A 26 -25.54 1.85 -8.88
CA PHE A 26 -25.98 2.23 -7.54
C PHE A 26 -25.31 1.33 -6.51
N ALA A 27 -24.01 1.56 -6.29
CA ALA A 27 -23.23 0.93 -5.24
C ALA A 27 -23.99 1.07 -3.91
N LYS A 28 -24.23 -0.08 -3.27
CA LYS A 28 -25.04 -0.20 -2.07
C LYS A 28 -24.43 0.69 -0.97
N LYS A 29 -25.15 1.74 -0.56
CA LYS A 29 -24.63 2.71 0.41
C LYS A 29 -24.49 2.06 1.78
N ALA A 30 -23.26 1.93 2.27
CA ALA A 30 -22.94 1.51 3.63
C ALA A 30 -23.27 2.63 4.63
N LYS A 31 -23.65 2.25 5.85
CA LYS A 31 -23.76 3.16 7.00
C LYS A 31 -22.50 3.05 7.84
N LEU A 32 -21.92 4.20 8.18
CA LEU A 32 -20.82 4.36 9.12
C LEU A 32 -21.35 5.16 10.30
N GLU A 33 -21.33 4.58 11.50
CA GLU A 33 -21.92 5.16 12.71
C GLU A 33 -20.95 5.01 13.89
N GLY A 34 -20.86 6.01 14.75
CA GLY A 34 -19.97 5.98 15.92
C GLY A 34 -20.27 7.11 16.91
N VAL A 35 -19.53 7.13 18.02
CA VAL A 35 -19.62 8.15 19.06
C VAL A 35 -18.24 8.76 19.30
N VAL A 36 -18.16 10.07 19.36
CA VAL A 36 -16.94 10.79 19.76
C VAL A 36 -16.97 11.03 21.26
N VAL A 37 -15.91 10.62 21.94
CA VAL A 37 -15.68 10.76 23.38
C VAL A 37 -14.39 11.53 23.63
N ASP A 38 -14.25 12.08 24.82
CA ASP A 38 -13.06 12.76 25.32
C ASP A 38 -12.09 11.76 25.96
N SER A 39 -10.90 12.21 26.35
CA SER A 39 -9.89 11.40 27.05
C SER A 39 -10.44 10.76 28.35
N ASP A 40 -11.40 11.40 29.03
CA ASP A 40 -12.10 10.87 30.21
C ASP A 40 -13.35 9.99 29.87
N GLY A 41 -13.55 9.61 28.60
CA GLY A 41 -14.76 8.92 28.14
C GLY A 41 -16.03 9.80 28.06
N GLY A 42 -15.89 11.11 28.29
CA GLY A 42 -16.98 12.08 28.24
C GLY A 42 -17.51 12.30 26.82
N LYS A 43 -18.82 12.27 26.59
CA LYS A 43 -19.40 12.36 25.23
C LYS A 43 -19.30 13.77 24.65
N VAL A 44 -18.53 13.96 23.57
CA VAL A 44 -18.21 15.28 23.02
C VAL A 44 -19.28 15.74 22.02
N LYS A 45 -20.09 16.72 22.43
CA LYS A 45 -21.08 17.41 21.57
C LYS A 45 -20.40 18.39 20.60
N LYS A 46 -20.96 18.59 19.41
CA LYS A 46 -20.50 19.56 18.38
C LYS A 46 -19.11 19.32 17.78
N ALA A 47 -18.41 18.22 18.07
CA ALA A 47 -17.15 17.87 17.41
C ALA A 47 -17.36 17.77 15.89
N ILE A 48 -16.41 18.28 15.13
CA ILE A 48 -16.42 18.28 13.68
C ILE A 48 -15.84 16.95 13.21
N VAL A 49 -16.68 16.11 12.62
CA VAL A 49 -16.27 14.82 12.06
C VAL A 49 -16.24 14.93 10.54
N GLN A 50 -15.10 14.59 9.93
CA GLN A 50 -14.87 14.63 8.50
C GLN A 50 -14.45 13.23 8.03
N LEU A 51 -15.00 12.81 6.89
CA LEU A 51 -14.66 11.56 6.25
C LEU A 51 -13.95 11.89 4.93
N LEU A 52 -12.67 11.54 4.86
CA LEU A 52 -11.80 11.75 3.71
C LEU A 52 -11.69 10.45 2.90
N SER A 53 -11.52 10.56 1.59
CA SER A 53 -11.16 9.45 0.71
C SER A 53 -10.13 9.96 -0.28
N ASN A 54 -8.99 9.27 -0.41
CA ASN A 54 -7.83 9.72 -1.19
C ASN A 54 -7.39 11.18 -0.88
N GLY A 55 -7.52 11.60 0.39
CA GLY A 55 -7.20 12.96 0.85
C GLY A 55 -8.29 14.02 0.64
N GLU A 56 -9.36 13.74 -0.11
CA GLU A 56 -10.46 14.68 -0.34
C GLU A 56 -11.58 14.49 0.69
N VAL A 57 -12.15 15.59 1.23
CA VAL A 57 -13.25 15.54 2.21
C VAL A 57 -14.57 15.15 1.52
N VAL A 58 -14.91 13.87 1.55
CA VAL A 58 -16.14 13.32 0.97
C VAL A 58 -17.38 13.69 1.80
N LYS A 59 -17.26 13.76 3.13
CA LYS A 59 -18.35 14.21 4.04
C LYS A 59 -17.84 14.96 5.27
N LYS A 60 -18.70 15.81 5.82
CA LYS A 60 -18.48 16.58 7.06
C LYS A 60 -19.80 16.71 7.83
N GLU A 61 -19.78 16.40 9.11
CA GLU A 61 -20.93 16.49 10.04
C GLU A 61 -20.45 16.99 11.42
N LYS A 62 -21.36 17.55 12.24
CA LYS A 62 -21.07 17.87 13.64
C LYS A 62 -21.77 16.87 14.56
N THR A 63 -21.08 16.38 15.59
CA THR A 63 -21.66 15.38 16.51
C THR A 63 -22.89 15.91 17.25
N GLY A 64 -23.86 15.03 17.46
CA GLY A 64 -25.08 15.33 18.22
C GLY A 64 -24.82 15.60 19.70
N ARG A 65 -25.89 15.91 20.45
CA ARG A 65 -25.83 16.13 21.92
C ARG A 65 -25.24 14.95 22.72
N LYS A 66 -25.16 13.75 22.13
CA LYS A 66 -24.61 12.52 22.74
C LYS A 66 -23.29 12.06 22.09
N GLY A 67 -22.60 12.93 21.34
CA GLY A 67 -21.34 12.59 20.64
C GLY A 67 -21.50 11.77 19.36
N ASN A 68 -22.73 11.39 18.98
CA ASN A 68 -23.00 10.49 17.86
C ASN A 68 -22.93 11.17 16.49
N PHE A 69 -22.44 10.45 15.47
CA PHE A 69 -22.41 10.85 14.04
C PHE A 69 -22.93 9.72 13.11
N LYS A 70 -23.32 10.03 11.86
CA LYS A 70 -23.90 9.03 10.94
C LYS A 70 -23.69 9.34 9.46
N PHE A 71 -22.69 8.70 8.84
CA PHE A 71 -22.45 8.81 7.40
C PHE A 71 -23.10 7.67 6.61
N LYS A 72 -23.73 8.01 5.48
CA LYS A 72 -24.11 7.05 4.43
C LYS A 72 -23.21 7.26 3.22
N VAL A 73 -22.30 6.33 2.94
CA VAL A 73 -21.27 6.43 1.89
C VAL A 73 -21.20 5.14 1.07
N LYS A 74 -20.36 5.09 0.03
CA LYS A 74 -20.11 3.85 -0.72
C LYS A 74 -19.18 2.95 0.10
N THR A 75 -19.00 1.72 -0.35
CA THR A 75 -17.93 0.85 0.16
C THR A 75 -16.58 1.30 -0.41
N GLY A 76 -15.53 1.24 0.39
CA GLY A 76 -14.19 1.71 0.04
C GLY A 76 -13.39 2.14 1.26
N ASP A 77 -12.19 2.65 1.02
CA ASP A 77 -11.27 3.10 2.06
C ASP A 77 -11.46 4.59 2.37
N TYR A 78 -11.50 4.90 3.66
CA TYR A 78 -11.75 6.22 4.18
C TYR A 78 -10.86 6.52 5.38
N VAL A 79 -10.53 7.80 5.57
CA VAL A 79 -9.90 8.32 6.78
C VAL A 79 -10.94 9.16 7.51
N LEU A 80 -11.23 8.82 8.75
CA LEU A 80 -12.18 9.53 9.60
C LEU A 80 -11.42 10.42 10.58
N THR A 81 -11.55 11.73 10.43
CA THR A 81 -11.00 12.71 11.39
C THR A 81 -12.11 13.29 12.23
N ALA A 82 -11.91 13.38 13.54
CA ALA A 82 -12.79 14.05 14.48
C ALA A 82 -12.01 15.13 15.21
N SER A 83 -12.50 16.37 15.25
CA SER A 83 -11.81 17.49 15.89
C SER A 83 -12.77 18.37 16.70
N HIS A 84 -12.29 18.89 17.83
CA HIS A 84 -13.02 19.85 18.66
C HIS A 84 -12.05 20.83 19.31
N ASP A 85 -12.41 22.11 19.31
CA ASP A 85 -11.54 23.22 19.75
C ASP A 85 -10.99 22.99 21.18
N ASP A 86 -11.83 22.52 22.10
CA ASP A 86 -11.46 22.27 23.51
C ASP A 86 -10.84 20.88 23.80
N PHE A 87 -11.08 19.86 22.95
CA PHE A 87 -10.77 18.44 23.27
C PHE A 87 -9.73 17.80 22.34
N GLY A 88 -9.19 18.54 21.37
CA GLY A 88 -8.16 18.05 20.46
C GLY A 88 -8.74 17.34 19.22
N SER A 89 -7.96 16.41 18.67
CA SER A 89 -8.26 15.78 17.38
C SER A 89 -7.86 14.30 17.37
N ALA A 90 -8.68 13.47 16.73
CA ALA A 90 -8.42 12.07 16.49
C ALA A 90 -8.54 11.75 14.99
N GLU A 91 -7.76 10.78 14.53
CA GLU A 91 -7.78 10.28 13.15
C GLU A 91 -7.78 8.75 13.16
N MET A 92 -8.58 8.15 12.29
CA MET A 92 -8.68 6.70 12.17
C MET A 92 -8.93 6.28 10.71
N ALA A 93 -8.07 5.41 10.19
CA ALA A 93 -8.28 4.76 8.90
C ALA A 93 -9.36 3.66 9.01
N ILE A 94 -10.28 3.60 8.04
CA ILE A 94 -11.41 2.66 8.04
C ILE A 94 -11.67 2.13 6.62
N THR A 95 -11.43 0.84 6.44
CA THR A 95 -11.85 0.07 5.26
C THR A 95 -13.30 -0.38 5.42
N LEU A 96 -14.20 0.13 4.57
CA LEU A 96 -15.66 -0.02 4.72
C LEU A 96 -16.25 -0.98 3.67
N LEU A 97 -16.30 -2.28 3.97
CA LEU A 97 -16.88 -3.31 3.09
C LEU A 97 -18.40 -3.46 3.25
N VAL A 98 -18.92 -3.28 4.46
CA VAL A 98 -20.35 -3.40 4.83
C VAL A 98 -20.68 -2.27 5.81
N SER A 99 -21.95 -2.07 6.16
CA SER A 99 -22.31 -1.10 7.22
C SER A 99 -21.64 -1.49 8.54
N LYS A 100 -20.76 -0.62 9.06
CA LYS A 100 -19.91 -0.85 10.22
C LYS A 100 -20.20 0.21 11.28
N ASN A 101 -20.37 -0.20 12.53
CA ASN A 101 -20.28 0.72 13.66
C ASN A 101 -18.80 0.80 14.08
N VAL A 102 -18.30 2.01 14.29
CA VAL A 102 -16.88 2.28 14.57
C VAL A 102 -16.60 2.36 16.08
N GLY A 103 -17.61 2.15 16.93
CA GLY A 103 -17.45 2.24 18.38
C GLY A 103 -17.26 3.67 18.86
N GLU A 104 -16.32 3.84 19.78
CA GLU A 104 -15.99 5.10 20.44
C GLU A 104 -14.66 5.65 19.91
N ILE A 105 -14.64 6.96 19.61
CA ILE A 105 -13.47 7.68 19.09
C ILE A 105 -13.03 8.66 20.18
N VAL A 106 -11.94 8.33 20.86
CA VAL A 106 -11.34 9.17 21.90
C VAL A 106 -10.62 10.35 21.24
N LEU A 107 -11.03 11.58 21.57
CA LEU A 107 -10.26 12.78 21.26
C LEU A 107 -9.12 12.93 22.26
N SER A 108 -7.93 13.22 21.72
CA SER A 108 -6.72 13.50 22.47
C SER A 108 -6.09 14.79 21.98
N THR A 109 -5.50 15.55 22.89
CA THR A 109 -4.73 16.77 22.57
C THR A 109 -3.29 16.47 22.16
N ALA A 110 -2.84 15.21 22.34
CA ALA A 110 -1.65 14.66 21.71
C ALA A 110 -2.05 13.93 20.42
N SER A 111 -1.39 14.25 19.30
CA SER A 111 -1.50 13.48 18.05
C SER A 111 -0.83 12.12 18.26
N SER A 112 -1.61 11.04 18.12
CA SER A 112 -1.13 9.67 18.29
C SER A 112 -1.65 8.73 17.20
N ALA A 113 -0.72 7.99 16.59
CA ALA A 113 -0.97 6.85 15.74
C ALA A 113 -1.79 5.74 16.46
N PRO A 114 -2.41 4.79 15.74
CA PRO A 114 -3.34 3.85 16.37
C PRO A 114 -2.61 2.84 17.27
N THR A 115 -3.08 2.71 18.50
CA THR A 115 -2.72 1.59 19.39
C THR A 115 -3.66 0.43 19.14
N ASP A 116 -3.14 -0.66 18.57
CA ASP A 116 -3.87 -1.92 18.47
C ASP A 116 -4.23 -2.45 19.87
N ASN A 117 -5.49 -2.89 20.01
CA ASN A 117 -5.95 -3.64 21.17
C ASN A 117 -6.09 -5.10 20.75
N ASP A 118 -5.19 -5.96 21.22
CA ASP A 118 -5.26 -7.41 21.01
C ASP A 118 -5.91 -8.07 22.25
N PRO A 119 -6.91 -8.97 22.09
CA PRO A 119 -7.60 -9.60 23.21
C PRO A 119 -6.92 -10.88 23.72
N GLU A 120 -7.05 -11.07 25.02
CA GLU A 120 -6.58 -12.23 25.80
C GLU A 120 -7.34 -13.54 25.48
N SER A 121 -6.65 -14.69 25.46
CA SER A 121 -7.23 -16.05 25.65
C SER A 121 -6.19 -17.16 25.91
N GLU A 122 -5.96 -17.43 27.21
CA GLU A 122 -5.89 -18.72 27.92
C GLU A 122 -5.11 -19.99 27.46
N SER A 123 -4.70 -20.75 28.51
CA SER A 123 -4.46 -22.21 28.62
C SER A 123 -2.98 -22.69 28.55
N SER A 124 -2.28 -23.03 29.66
CA SER A 124 -2.31 -24.27 30.52
C SER A 124 -1.33 -25.39 30.03
N THR A 125 -0.75 -26.31 30.84
CA THR A 125 -0.80 -26.67 32.29
C THR A 125 0.50 -27.43 32.72
N ALA A 126 0.97 -27.23 33.96
CA ALA A 126 1.89 -28.10 34.76
C ALA A 126 3.36 -28.32 34.28
N GLU A 127 4.29 -28.89 35.07
CA GLU A 127 4.62 -28.82 36.53
C GLU A 127 5.99 -29.52 36.75
N SER A 128 6.80 -29.05 37.72
CA SER A 128 7.93 -29.70 38.43
C SER A 128 8.79 -30.80 37.76
N ALA A 129 10.12 -30.60 37.69
CA ALA A 129 11.05 -31.11 38.73
C ALA A 129 12.55 -30.89 38.40
N THR A 130 13.35 -30.74 39.45
CA THR A 130 14.82 -30.54 39.49
C THR A 130 15.65 -31.78 39.10
N THR A 131 16.90 -31.57 38.67
CA THR A 131 18.20 -31.93 39.34
C THR A 131 19.32 -31.48 38.36
N ASP A 132 20.35 -30.71 38.74
CA ASP A 132 21.61 -31.20 39.32
C ASP A 132 22.36 -30.10 40.11
N GLN A 133 22.98 -30.50 41.23
CA GLN A 133 24.05 -29.78 41.91
C GLN A 133 25.39 -30.46 41.59
N SER A 134 26.48 -29.68 41.48
CA SER A 134 27.71 -29.83 42.31
C SER A 134 28.99 -29.36 41.58
N SER A 135 29.62 -28.30 42.10
CA SER A 135 31.10 -28.12 42.15
C SER A 135 31.41 -26.97 43.13
N PRO A 136 32.51 -27.03 43.91
CA PRO A 136 32.56 -26.34 45.22
C PRO A 136 33.24 -24.96 45.27
N THR A 137 33.01 -24.31 46.41
CA THR A 137 33.39 -22.96 46.86
C THR A 137 34.86 -22.79 47.29
N ALA A 138 35.29 -21.52 47.42
CA ALA A 138 36.44 -20.95 48.15
C ALA A 138 37.66 -20.53 47.28
N GLU A 139 38.27 -19.33 47.42
CA GLU A 139 38.01 -18.22 48.35
C GLU A 139 38.63 -16.86 47.91
N THR A 140 38.05 -15.74 48.39
CA THR A 140 38.72 -14.50 48.86
C THR A 140 39.45 -13.54 47.89
N THR A 141 38.78 -12.44 47.47
CA THR A 141 39.04 -11.03 47.92
C THR A 141 38.30 -9.99 47.04
N PRO A 142 37.36 -9.18 47.60
CA PRO A 142 36.79 -8.02 46.89
C PRO A 142 37.43 -6.69 47.35
N GLN A 143 37.68 -5.77 46.40
CA GLN A 143 37.85 -4.35 46.71
C GLN A 143 36.99 -3.49 45.77
N ALA A 144 35.86 -3.02 46.30
CA ALA A 144 35.08 -1.96 45.68
C ALA A 144 35.60 -0.60 46.15
N THR A 145 35.91 0.31 45.22
CA THR A 145 36.25 1.71 45.53
C THR A 145 35.15 2.63 45.05
N VAL A 146 34.18 2.90 45.93
CA VAL A 146 33.27 4.05 45.77
C VAL A 146 33.88 5.30 46.40
N PRO A 147 33.72 6.47 45.74
CA PRO A 147 33.60 7.70 46.49
C PRO A 147 32.34 8.50 46.11
N LYS A 148 31.44 8.59 47.10
CA LYS A 148 30.69 9.81 47.48
C LYS A 148 29.83 10.51 46.41
N THR A 149 28.54 10.15 46.41
CA THR A 149 27.48 11.12 46.11
C THR A 149 27.45 12.20 47.21
N VAL A 150 27.55 13.48 46.85
CA VAL A 150 27.33 14.61 47.76
C VAL A 150 26.59 15.72 47.02
N THR A 151 25.53 16.26 47.64
CA THR A 151 24.88 17.57 47.37
C THR A 151 24.48 17.89 45.91
N ALA A 152 23.19 17.90 45.59
CA ALA A 152 22.29 19.05 45.82
C ALA A 152 22.51 20.26 44.89
N MET A 153 21.61 20.38 43.90
CA MET A 153 21.08 21.63 43.32
C MET A 153 22.07 22.73 42.88
N GLY A 154 22.46 22.72 41.59
CA GLY A 154 23.11 23.86 40.95
C GLY A 154 23.84 23.53 39.63
N SER A 155 23.18 23.79 38.50
CA SER A 155 23.63 23.50 37.11
C SER A 155 23.90 22.02 36.79
N PRO A 156 23.40 21.48 35.64
CA PRO A 156 23.76 20.14 35.21
C PRO A 156 25.27 20.07 34.93
N SER A 157 25.95 19.12 35.57
CA SER A 157 27.39 18.94 35.36
C SER A 157 27.66 18.53 33.91
N LYS A 158 28.81 18.96 33.36
CA LYS A 158 29.15 18.71 31.94
C LYS A 158 29.09 17.22 31.56
N THR A 159 29.41 16.35 32.50
CA THR A 159 29.32 14.89 32.38
C THR A 159 27.89 14.37 32.34
N PHE A 160 26.97 14.95 33.11
CA PHE A 160 25.53 14.64 33.01
C PHE A 160 24.98 15.04 31.63
N ILE A 161 25.30 16.25 31.15
CA ILE A 161 24.89 16.72 29.81
C ILE A 161 25.41 15.79 28.71
N ILE A 162 26.69 15.39 28.78
CA ILE A 162 27.28 14.47 27.79
C ILE A 162 26.61 13.09 27.83
N ASN A 163 26.25 12.58 29.01
CA ASN A 163 25.57 11.29 29.13
C ASN A 163 24.12 11.35 28.61
N GLU A 164 23.39 12.42 28.91
CA GLU A 164 22.03 12.64 28.40
C GLU A 164 22.03 12.74 26.87
N LEU A 165 22.92 13.56 26.29
CA LEU A 165 23.08 13.67 24.84
C LEU A 165 23.49 12.33 24.19
N ASN A 166 24.31 11.52 24.86
CA ASN A 166 24.63 10.17 24.37
C ASN A 166 23.42 9.22 24.42
N PHE A 167 22.56 9.35 25.42
CA PHE A 167 21.31 8.59 25.51
C PHE A 167 20.32 9.02 24.42
N GLU A 168 20.16 10.33 24.21
CA GLU A 168 19.34 10.91 23.14
C GLU A 168 19.84 10.50 21.74
N ILE A 169 21.15 10.56 21.49
CA ILE A 169 21.75 10.07 20.23
C ILE A 169 21.50 8.57 20.03
N LYS A 170 21.60 7.75 21.09
CA LYS A 170 21.28 6.32 21.02
C LYS A 170 19.80 6.07 20.74
N LYS A 171 18.91 6.86 21.36
CA LYS A 171 17.46 6.80 21.13
C LYS A 171 17.12 7.17 19.68
N LEU A 172 17.58 8.32 19.20
CA LEU A 172 17.39 8.77 17.82
C LEU A 172 18.00 7.78 16.81
N SER A 173 19.16 7.18 17.12
CA SER A 173 19.75 6.14 16.28
C SER A 173 18.87 4.87 16.22
N ALA A 174 18.21 4.50 17.31
CA ALA A 174 17.27 3.39 17.34
C ALA A 174 15.97 3.71 16.57
N GLU A 175 15.44 4.93 16.72
CA GLU A 175 14.28 5.43 15.95
C GLU A 175 14.56 5.46 14.44
N VAL A 176 15.71 6.01 14.02
CA VAL A 176 16.14 6.00 12.61
C VAL A 176 16.31 4.58 12.08
N LYS A 177 16.89 3.66 12.87
CA LYS A 177 17.02 2.25 12.46
C LYS A 177 15.66 1.58 12.33
N HIS A 178 14.74 1.82 13.26
CA HIS A 178 13.38 1.29 13.23
C HIS A 178 12.60 1.79 12.01
N LEU A 179 12.62 3.11 11.75
CA LEU A 179 11.98 3.73 10.59
C LEU A 179 12.61 3.24 9.26
N SER A 180 13.92 3.00 9.23
CA SER A 180 14.58 2.38 8.07
C SER A 180 14.06 0.97 7.83
N GLN A 181 13.89 0.17 8.89
CA GLN A 181 13.38 -1.19 8.78
C GLN A 181 11.91 -1.21 8.34
N GLU A 182 11.06 -0.32 8.88
CA GLU A 182 9.68 -0.13 8.40
C GLU A 182 9.62 0.30 6.93
N MET A 183 10.52 1.20 6.49
CA MET A 183 10.63 1.60 5.09
C MET A 183 11.02 0.44 4.18
N ASP A 184 11.92 -0.45 4.63
CA ASP A 184 12.35 -1.60 3.85
C ASP A 184 11.28 -2.70 3.82
N ASP A 185 10.56 -2.93 4.92
CA ASP A 185 9.39 -3.82 4.98
C ASP A 185 8.24 -3.29 4.09
N LEU A 186 7.94 -1.99 4.14
CA LEU A 186 6.96 -1.35 3.26
C LEU A 186 7.38 -1.38 1.79
N ARG A 187 8.68 -1.27 1.47
CA ARG A 187 9.20 -1.49 0.12
C ARG A 187 9.04 -2.94 -0.32
N ALA A 188 9.29 -3.91 0.56
CA ALA A 188 9.09 -5.33 0.25
C ALA A 188 7.61 -5.65 -0.03
N LEU A 189 6.70 -5.14 0.81
CA LEU A 189 5.25 -5.22 0.57
C LEU A 189 4.86 -4.52 -0.74
N SER A 190 5.33 -3.31 -0.99
CA SER A 190 5.04 -2.56 -2.23
C SER A 190 5.53 -3.31 -3.48
N LYS A 191 6.72 -3.90 -3.46
CA LYS A 191 7.25 -4.75 -4.55
C LYS A 191 6.29 -5.91 -4.87
N MET A 192 5.70 -6.56 -3.87
CA MET A 192 4.69 -7.61 -4.06
C MET A 192 3.40 -7.08 -4.72
N TRP A 193 2.95 -5.87 -4.39
CA TRP A 193 1.76 -5.26 -5.02
C TRP A 193 2.01 -4.79 -6.45
N VAL A 194 3.21 -4.28 -6.75
CA VAL A 194 3.58 -3.82 -8.10
C VAL A 194 3.77 -5.01 -9.05
N ASN A 195 4.36 -6.11 -8.59
CA ASN A 195 4.48 -7.34 -9.38
C ASN A 195 4.37 -8.60 -8.51
N PRO A 196 3.18 -9.22 -8.40
CA PRO A 196 2.96 -10.38 -7.54
C PRO A 196 3.62 -11.67 -8.04
N LEU A 197 4.22 -11.67 -9.23
CA LEU A 197 4.98 -12.81 -9.74
C LEU A 197 6.45 -12.80 -9.27
N THR A 198 6.96 -11.67 -8.76
CA THR A 198 8.35 -11.56 -8.25
C THR A 198 8.60 -12.28 -6.93
N ILE A 199 7.54 -12.65 -6.20
CA ILE A 199 7.66 -13.43 -4.95
C ILE A 199 8.20 -14.85 -5.17
N TYR A 200 8.06 -15.39 -6.38
CA TYR A 200 8.52 -16.73 -6.72
C TYR A 200 9.91 -16.69 -7.31
N SER A 201 10.85 -17.40 -6.69
CA SER A 201 12.25 -17.47 -7.11
C SER A 201 12.52 -18.32 -8.35
N LYS A 202 11.50 -18.94 -8.96
CA LYS A 202 11.66 -19.88 -10.08
C LYS A 202 10.68 -19.56 -11.22
N GLU A 203 11.24 -19.49 -12.42
CA GLU A 203 10.55 -19.42 -13.70
C GLU A 203 10.72 -20.78 -14.41
N ILE A 204 9.61 -21.46 -14.70
CA ILE A 204 9.61 -22.79 -15.34
C ILE A 204 9.09 -22.63 -16.77
N ILE A 205 9.97 -22.86 -17.74
CA ILE A 205 9.64 -22.72 -19.17
C ILE A 205 9.25 -24.09 -19.72
N LEU A 206 8.04 -24.18 -20.26
CA LEU A 206 7.45 -25.39 -20.83
C LEU A 206 7.70 -25.48 -22.34
N LYS A 207 7.65 -26.70 -22.88
CA LYS A 207 7.87 -26.99 -24.31
C LYS A 207 6.82 -26.39 -25.24
N ASN A 208 5.64 -26.04 -24.71
CA ASN A 208 4.60 -25.32 -25.44
C ASN A 208 4.82 -23.80 -25.48
N GLY A 209 5.93 -23.29 -24.92
CA GLY A 209 6.23 -21.87 -24.83
C GLY A 209 5.54 -21.13 -23.68
N SER A 210 4.70 -21.82 -22.88
CA SER A 210 4.15 -21.23 -21.65
C SER A 210 5.19 -21.19 -20.53
N THR A 211 5.11 -20.16 -19.71
CA THR A 211 5.98 -19.97 -18.55
C THR A 211 5.15 -20.03 -17.27
N VAL A 212 5.62 -20.78 -16.27
CA VAL A 212 4.98 -20.91 -14.95
C VAL A 212 5.91 -20.33 -13.89
N PHE A 213 5.42 -19.33 -13.16
CA PHE A 213 6.06 -18.79 -11.96
C PHE A 213 5.52 -19.52 -10.73
N GLY A 214 6.40 -20.01 -9.87
CA GLY A 214 5.99 -20.73 -8.67
C GLY A 214 7.15 -21.34 -7.89
N LYS A 215 6.89 -21.76 -6.65
CA LYS A 215 7.85 -22.47 -5.81
C LYS A 215 7.77 -23.97 -6.10
N ILE A 216 8.89 -24.61 -6.39
CA ILE A 216 8.94 -26.08 -6.53
C ILE A 216 8.90 -26.69 -5.13
N ILE A 217 7.85 -27.45 -4.82
CA ILE A 217 7.69 -28.17 -3.54
C ILE A 217 8.23 -29.59 -3.66
N TYR A 218 7.98 -30.24 -4.79
CA TYR A 218 8.43 -31.60 -5.04
C TYR A 218 8.89 -31.74 -6.49
N GLN A 219 9.94 -32.51 -6.68
CA GLN A 219 10.57 -32.77 -7.96
C GLN A 219 10.96 -34.25 -8.03
N ASP A 220 10.48 -34.93 -9.06
CA ASP A 220 10.92 -36.25 -9.46
C ASP A 220 11.28 -36.27 -10.96
N ASP A 221 11.69 -37.43 -11.48
CA ASP A 221 12.14 -37.58 -12.88
C ASP A 221 11.00 -37.54 -13.91
N LYS A 222 9.75 -37.72 -13.45
CA LYS A 222 8.53 -37.77 -14.26
C LYS A 222 7.62 -36.58 -14.01
N SER A 223 7.54 -36.07 -12.78
CA SER A 223 6.65 -34.98 -12.37
C SER A 223 7.31 -33.89 -11.53
N LEU A 224 6.68 -32.71 -11.52
CA LEU A 224 7.04 -31.53 -10.75
C LEU A 224 5.78 -30.99 -10.08
N LYS A 225 5.81 -30.83 -8.76
CA LYS A 225 4.76 -30.13 -8.01
C LYS A 225 5.20 -28.70 -7.72
N VAL A 226 4.50 -27.76 -8.32
CA VAL A 226 4.79 -26.32 -8.26
C VAL A 226 3.64 -25.63 -7.54
N GLU A 227 3.96 -24.83 -6.53
CA GLU A 227 3.04 -23.91 -5.88
C GLU A 227 3.07 -22.57 -6.62
N THR A 228 1.97 -22.24 -7.28
CA THR A 228 1.76 -20.99 -8.01
C THR A 228 0.83 -20.08 -7.21
N LEU A 229 0.70 -18.81 -7.62
CA LEU A 229 -0.20 -17.84 -6.96
C LEU A 229 -1.64 -18.33 -6.81
N VAL A 230 -2.12 -19.14 -7.76
CA VAL A 230 -3.50 -19.65 -7.80
C VAL A 230 -3.65 -21.03 -7.13
N GLY A 231 -2.53 -21.64 -6.70
CA GLY A 231 -2.50 -22.95 -6.05
C GLY A 231 -1.50 -23.92 -6.68
N TYR A 232 -1.68 -25.22 -6.42
CA TYR A 232 -0.75 -26.26 -6.87
C TYR A 232 -0.97 -26.66 -8.33
N LEU A 233 0.10 -26.62 -9.12
CA LEU A 233 0.19 -27.18 -10.46
C LEU A 233 1.10 -28.41 -10.43
N ILE A 234 0.64 -29.51 -11.05
CA ILE A 234 1.47 -30.69 -11.32
C ILE A 234 1.83 -30.65 -12.80
N VAL A 235 3.13 -30.70 -13.10
CA VAL A 235 3.71 -30.58 -14.44
C VAL A 235 4.54 -31.82 -14.74
N ASP A 236 4.36 -32.43 -15.91
CA ASP A 236 5.24 -33.52 -16.34
C ASP A 236 6.67 -32.99 -16.60
N ARG A 237 7.67 -33.63 -16.02
CA ARG A 237 9.09 -33.27 -16.17
C ARG A 237 9.54 -33.30 -17.62
N THR A 238 8.92 -34.17 -18.43
CA THR A 238 9.15 -34.26 -19.88
C THR A 238 8.67 -33.03 -20.66
N GLN A 239 7.77 -32.20 -20.10
CA GLN A 239 7.29 -30.97 -20.71
C GLN A 239 8.12 -29.73 -20.33
N VAL A 240 9.00 -29.83 -19.33
CA VAL A 240 9.89 -28.72 -18.93
C VAL A 240 11.10 -28.65 -19.87
N VAL A 241 11.44 -27.42 -20.31
CA VAL A 241 12.65 -27.13 -21.09
C VAL A 241 13.80 -26.74 -20.16
N ARG A 242 13.54 -25.77 -19.28
CA ARG A 242 14.49 -25.27 -18.29
C ARG A 242 13.75 -24.64 -17.11
N ILE A 243 14.46 -24.57 -16.00
CA ILE A 243 14.05 -23.91 -14.76
C ILE A 243 15.08 -22.83 -14.51
N VAL A 244 14.64 -21.59 -14.39
CA VAL A 244 15.48 -20.39 -14.27
C VAL A 244 15.16 -19.72 -12.93
N ASP A 245 16.12 -19.01 -12.37
CA ASP A 245 15.85 -18.18 -11.19
C ASP A 245 15.23 -16.85 -11.65
N ASN A 246 14.10 -16.50 -11.05
CA ASN A 246 13.38 -15.27 -11.33
C ASN A 246 14.13 -14.10 -10.68
N VAL A 247 15.13 -13.56 -11.39
CA VAL A 247 15.87 -12.39 -10.94
C VAL A 247 14.97 -11.18 -11.10
N ILE A 248 14.65 -10.53 -9.98
CA ILE A 248 13.92 -9.28 -9.95
C ILE A 248 14.80 -8.22 -10.63
N THR A 249 14.59 -7.97 -11.92
CA THR A 249 15.05 -6.75 -12.56
C THR A 249 14.23 -5.62 -11.96
N GLU A 250 14.80 -4.95 -10.97
CA GLU A 250 14.25 -3.69 -10.51
C GLU A 250 14.28 -2.71 -11.69
N ASP A 251 13.11 -2.33 -12.19
CA ASP A 251 12.96 -1.14 -13.03
C ASP A 251 13.32 0.05 -12.13
N THR A 252 14.62 0.31 -11.99
CA THR A 252 15.14 1.49 -11.32
C THR A 252 14.63 2.67 -12.12
N GLN A 253 13.56 3.30 -11.62
CA GLN A 253 13.15 4.61 -12.09
C GLN A 253 14.32 5.54 -11.79
N GLU A 254 15.14 5.77 -12.81
CA GLU A 254 16.33 6.60 -12.71
C GLU A 254 15.88 7.96 -12.18
N TYR A 255 16.29 8.26 -10.94
CA TYR A 255 15.88 9.48 -10.27
C TYR A 255 16.52 10.64 -11.00
N VAL A 256 15.76 11.25 -11.90
CA VAL A 256 16.07 12.51 -12.58
C VAL A 256 15.76 13.62 -11.57
N PRO A 257 16.77 14.21 -10.88
CA PRO A 257 16.53 15.28 -9.92
C PRO A 257 15.74 16.42 -10.56
N GLU A 258 14.79 17.00 -9.81
CA GLU A 258 13.86 18.00 -10.36
C GLU A 258 14.59 19.23 -10.92
N GLN A 259 15.79 19.52 -10.44
CA GLN A 259 16.70 20.55 -10.95
C GLN A 259 17.00 20.42 -12.46
N ILE A 260 16.99 19.22 -13.02
CA ILE A 260 17.14 19.00 -14.47
C ILE A 260 15.81 18.86 -15.23
N ARG A 261 14.65 18.76 -14.56
CA ARG A 261 13.35 18.84 -15.24
C ARG A 261 13.10 20.23 -15.83
N GLU A 262 13.48 21.28 -15.10
CA GLU A 262 13.37 22.68 -15.56
C GLU A 262 14.35 22.99 -16.71
N SER A 263 15.55 22.40 -16.71
CA SER A 263 16.56 22.65 -17.76
C SER A 263 16.49 21.71 -18.96
N TYR A 264 15.77 20.58 -18.87
CA TYR A 264 15.66 19.61 -19.96
C TYR A 264 14.63 20.04 -20.99
N THR A 265 15.08 20.81 -21.99
CA THR A 265 14.32 20.95 -23.24
C THR A 265 14.46 19.64 -24.02
N PRO A 266 13.38 18.86 -24.25
CA PRO A 266 13.48 17.63 -25.02
C PRO A 266 13.97 17.94 -26.45
N PRO A 267 14.76 17.04 -27.06
CA PRO A 267 15.33 17.28 -28.38
C PRO A 267 14.22 17.55 -29.41
N PRO A 268 14.43 18.48 -30.37
CA PRO A 268 13.42 18.84 -31.35
C PRO A 268 13.02 17.61 -32.16
N MET A 269 11.72 17.32 -32.16
CA MET A 269 11.16 16.14 -32.84
C MET A 269 11.63 16.10 -34.31
N PRO A 270 12.10 14.94 -34.81
CA PRO A 270 12.47 14.80 -36.21
C PRO A 270 11.32 15.25 -37.12
N LYS A 271 11.61 16.12 -38.09
CA LYS A 271 10.58 16.56 -39.05
C LYS A 271 10.04 15.35 -39.79
N LEU A 272 8.77 15.03 -39.56
CA LEU A 272 8.07 13.98 -40.28
C LEU A 272 8.18 14.26 -41.79
N ALA A 273 8.59 13.25 -42.56
CA ALA A 273 8.67 13.38 -44.01
C ALA A 273 7.27 13.69 -44.57
N GLN A 274 7.11 14.88 -45.14
CA GLN A 274 5.85 15.27 -45.75
C GLN A 274 5.61 14.42 -47.01
N PRO A 275 4.42 13.80 -47.18
CA PRO A 275 4.13 13.02 -48.37
C PRO A 275 4.10 13.95 -49.59
N GLN A 276 4.99 13.71 -50.55
CA GLN A 276 4.92 14.37 -51.85
C GLN A 276 3.75 13.77 -52.65
N TYR A 277 2.67 14.53 -52.77
CA TYR A 277 1.60 14.19 -53.69
C TYR A 277 2.07 14.45 -55.12
N ALA A 278 2.37 13.38 -55.85
CA ALA A 278 2.54 13.45 -57.30
C ALA A 278 1.17 13.71 -57.96
N SER A 279 0.78 14.98 -58.08
CA SER A 279 -0.34 15.38 -58.91
C SER A 279 0.01 15.06 -60.37
N ALA A 280 -0.71 14.11 -60.95
CA ALA A 280 -0.55 13.72 -62.35
C ALA A 280 -1.08 14.82 -63.29
N ASP A 281 -0.27 15.86 -63.53
CA ASP A 281 -0.57 16.91 -64.50
C ASP A 281 -0.38 16.38 -65.94
N ASN A 282 -1.34 15.56 -66.37
CA ASN A 282 -1.37 14.90 -67.68
C ASN A 282 -1.86 15.86 -68.80
N SER A 283 -1.81 17.18 -68.58
CA SER A 283 -2.38 18.18 -69.49
C SER A 283 -1.47 18.58 -70.66
N ARG A 284 -0.21 18.11 -70.70
CA ARG A 284 0.83 18.60 -71.64
C ARG A 284 1.38 17.58 -72.65
N ARG A 285 0.70 16.46 -72.89
CA ARG A 285 1.08 15.52 -73.98
C ARG A 285 0.15 15.60 -75.19
N ALA A 286 0.08 16.80 -75.75
CA ALA A 286 -0.65 17.06 -76.99
C ALA A 286 0.10 16.54 -78.23
N SER A 287 -0.65 15.85 -79.11
CA SER A 287 -0.40 15.68 -80.55
C SER A 287 1.00 15.23 -81.02
N THR A 288 1.18 13.93 -81.22
CA THR A 288 1.84 13.41 -82.43
C THR A 288 0.85 12.52 -83.18
N LYS A 289 0.64 12.82 -84.47
CA LYS A 289 -0.38 12.20 -85.32
C LYS A 289 0.10 10.83 -85.79
N PHE A 290 -0.78 9.83 -85.75
CA PHE A 290 -0.66 8.67 -86.64
C PHE A 290 -1.57 8.91 -87.84
N SER A 291 -1.00 8.85 -89.04
CA SER A 291 -1.75 8.88 -90.31
C SER A 291 -2.03 7.45 -90.77
N ALA A 292 -3.10 7.29 -91.55
CA ALA A 292 -3.52 6.03 -92.15
C ALA A 292 -2.50 5.46 -93.16
#